data_AF-A0A2A5IIP3-F1
#
_entry.id   AF-A0A2A5IIP3-F1
#
_cell.length_a   1.000
_cell.length_b   1.000
_cell.length_c   1.000
_cell.angle_alpha   90.00
_cell.angle_beta   90.00
_cell.angle_gamma   90.00
#
_symmetry.space_group_name_H-M   'P 1'
#
loop_
_entity.id
_entity.type
_entity.pdbx_description
1 polymer ?
#
loop_
_entity_poly.entity_id
_entity_poly.type
_entity_poly.pdbx_seq_one_letter_code
_entity_poly.pdbx_strand_id
1 'polypeptide(L)'
;MVILSMTTNVALSIGTIFNDPPVKHVPTRTCKEYSLASKAGDSAYYEQLAYEDALLFFNMTADTVGLSARVLLRRAAPTAHTKLKAWINDQAKEIKTKGYKFVFFQSDIYFDAPTQLAIVRGVQEIRLGSRPVGDPKEVLYGFRYKPETGQLLDIVDLGESK
;
A
#
# COMPACT_ATOMS: atom_id res chain seq x y z
N MET A 1 3.25 14.74 -50.51
CA MET A 1 4.21 14.18 -49.52
C MET A 1 3.97 14.70 -48.10
N VAL A 2 3.71 16.00 -47.89
CA VAL A 2 3.48 16.60 -46.54
C VAL A 2 2.18 16.12 -45.84
N ILE A 3 1.11 15.86 -46.60
CA ILE A 3 -0.17 15.40 -46.02
C ILE A 3 -0.01 14.01 -45.38
N LEU A 4 0.69 13.09 -46.06
CA LEU A 4 0.93 11.73 -45.56
C LEU A 4 1.76 11.73 -44.25
N SER A 5 2.75 12.62 -44.15
CA SER A 5 3.57 12.75 -42.94
C SER A 5 2.79 13.36 -41.77
N MET A 6 1.91 14.32 -42.02
CA MET A 6 1.04 14.87 -40.96
C MET A 6 0.05 13.82 -40.44
N THR A 7 -0.59 13.06 -41.32
CA THR A 7 -1.54 12.00 -40.91
C THR A 7 -0.84 10.91 -40.10
N THR A 8 0.38 10.52 -40.51
CA THR A 8 1.17 9.51 -39.79
C THR A 8 1.60 10.01 -38.41
N ASN A 9 2.05 11.26 -38.31
CA ASN A 9 2.46 11.85 -37.03
C ASN A 9 1.28 12.03 -36.06
N VAL A 10 0.09 12.37 -36.57
CA VAL A 10 -1.14 12.48 -35.76
C VAL A 10 -1.62 11.09 -35.31
N ALA A 11 -1.57 10.09 -36.18
CA ALA A 11 -1.92 8.72 -35.80
C ALA A 11 -0.94 8.14 -34.77
N LEU A 12 0.35 8.45 -34.91
CA LEU A 12 1.37 8.03 -33.97
C LEU A 12 1.22 8.76 -32.62
N SER A 13 0.94 10.07 -32.62
CA SER A 13 0.76 10.84 -31.38
C SER A 13 -0.50 10.40 -30.61
N ILE A 14 -1.58 10.15 -31.33
CA ILE A 14 -2.79 9.52 -30.78
C ILE A 14 -2.44 8.14 -30.21
N GLY A 15 -1.73 7.32 -30.99
CA GLY A 15 -1.28 5.99 -30.56
C GLY A 15 -0.42 6.02 -29.30
N THR A 16 0.47 7.00 -29.13
CA THR A 16 1.29 7.16 -27.92
C THR A 16 0.47 7.60 -26.73
N ILE A 17 -0.47 8.55 -26.89
CA ILE A 17 -1.34 9.01 -25.79
C ILE A 17 -2.22 7.86 -25.27
N PHE A 18 -2.69 6.99 -26.16
CA PHE A 18 -3.52 5.84 -25.76
C PHE A 18 -2.73 4.61 -25.29
N ASN A 19 -1.42 4.55 -25.58
CA ASN A 19 -0.54 3.45 -25.17
C ASN A 19 0.49 3.85 -24.10
N ASP A 20 0.35 5.03 -23.49
CA ASP A 20 1.25 5.44 -22.42
C ASP A 20 1.21 4.40 -21.28
N PRO A 21 2.37 3.78 -20.95
CA PRO A 21 2.40 2.80 -19.88
C PRO A 21 2.03 3.49 -18.56
N PRO A 22 1.14 2.89 -17.76
CA PRO A 22 0.75 3.47 -16.49
C PRO A 22 1.97 3.68 -15.60
N VAL A 23 2.00 4.82 -14.89
CA VAL A 23 3.08 5.11 -13.92
C VAL A 23 2.98 4.10 -12.78
N LYS A 24 4.03 3.30 -12.60
CA LYS A 24 4.14 2.31 -11.53
C LYS A 24 4.76 2.91 -10.28
N HIS A 25 4.17 2.63 -9.13
CA HIS A 25 4.78 2.95 -7.85
C HIS A 25 5.98 2.05 -7.59
N VAL A 26 7.15 2.64 -7.41
CA VAL A 26 8.36 1.90 -7.06
C VAL A 26 8.51 1.95 -5.54
N PRO A 27 8.68 0.81 -4.84
CA PRO A 27 8.95 0.83 -3.42
C PRO A 27 10.28 1.55 -3.15
N THR A 28 10.36 2.26 -2.03
CA THR A 28 11.50 3.08 -1.62
C THR A 28 12.65 2.28 -1.01
N ARG A 29 12.36 1.09 -0.46
CA ARG A 29 13.34 0.17 0.11
C ARG A 29 13.26 -1.16 -0.59
N THR A 30 14.41 -1.62 -1.10
CA THR A 30 14.53 -2.93 -1.75
C THR A 30 15.03 -3.97 -0.78
N CYS A 31 14.18 -4.93 -0.47
CA CYS A 31 14.49 -6.07 0.40
C CYS A 31 14.60 -7.38 -0.38
N LYS A 32 14.00 -7.44 -1.58
CA LYS A 32 14.07 -8.56 -2.53
C LYS A 32 14.25 -8.01 -3.95
N GLU A 33 14.91 -8.74 -4.83
CA GLU A 33 14.92 -8.40 -6.26
C GLU A 33 13.52 -8.62 -6.84
N TYR A 34 13.06 -7.67 -7.65
CA TYR A 34 11.74 -7.72 -8.27
C TYR A 34 11.78 -7.18 -9.71
N SER A 35 10.88 -7.67 -10.55
CA SER A 35 10.74 -7.30 -11.95
C SER A 35 9.45 -6.53 -12.22
N LEU A 36 9.59 -5.46 -12.99
CA LEU A 36 8.47 -4.62 -13.46
C LEU A 36 8.26 -4.67 -14.98
N ALA A 37 8.94 -5.59 -15.67
CA ALA A 37 8.97 -5.66 -17.14
C ALA A 37 7.59 -5.96 -17.76
N SER A 38 6.74 -6.72 -17.08
CA SER A 38 5.37 -7.03 -17.49
C SER A 38 4.37 -5.94 -17.08
N LYS A 39 3.12 -5.99 -17.57
CA LYS A 39 2.07 -5.06 -17.12
C LYS A 39 1.85 -5.14 -15.60
N ALA A 40 1.80 -6.35 -15.04
CA ALA A 40 1.85 -6.58 -13.60
C ALA A 40 3.30 -6.68 -13.09
N GLY A 41 3.55 -6.35 -11.83
CA GLY A 41 4.80 -6.71 -11.17
C GLY A 41 4.82 -8.20 -10.81
N ASP A 42 5.98 -8.72 -10.45
CA ASP A 42 6.07 -10.05 -9.85
C ASP A 42 5.60 -10.05 -8.37
N SER A 43 5.61 -11.22 -7.73
CA SER A 43 5.20 -11.35 -6.33
C SER A 43 6.08 -10.51 -5.39
N ALA A 44 7.40 -10.53 -5.60
CA ALA A 44 8.37 -9.79 -4.79
C ALA A 44 8.10 -8.28 -4.79
N TYR A 45 7.66 -7.72 -5.92
CA TYR A 45 7.21 -6.34 -6.01
C TYR A 45 6.04 -6.03 -5.07
N TYR A 46 4.99 -6.86 -5.06
CA TYR A 46 3.81 -6.63 -4.22
C TYR A 46 4.09 -6.88 -2.73
N GLU A 47 4.94 -7.86 -2.41
CA GLU A 47 5.40 -8.09 -1.04
C GLU A 47 6.14 -6.85 -0.49
N GLN A 48 6.95 -6.21 -1.33
CA GLN A 48 7.71 -5.03 -0.92
C GLN A 48 6.82 -3.79 -0.76
N LEU A 49 5.81 -3.62 -1.60
CA LEU A 49 4.80 -2.59 -1.41
C LEU A 49 4.04 -2.80 -0.10
N ALA A 50 3.62 -4.04 0.17
CA ALA A 50 2.89 -4.39 1.39
C ALA A 50 3.74 -4.19 2.65
N TYR A 51 5.04 -4.49 2.59
CA TYR A 51 5.98 -4.21 3.66
C TYR A 51 5.97 -2.72 4.04
N GLU A 52 6.13 -1.84 3.06
CA GLU A 52 6.17 -0.40 3.30
C GLU A 52 4.83 0.17 3.75
N ASP A 53 3.75 -0.26 3.11
CA ASP A 53 2.41 0.23 3.45
C ASP A 53 2.02 -0.23 4.85
N ALA A 54 2.26 -1.49 5.23
CA ALA A 54 2.01 -1.96 6.58
C ALA A 54 2.81 -1.19 7.66
N LEU A 55 4.05 -0.79 7.37
CA LEU A 55 4.79 0.10 8.27
C LEU A 55 4.10 1.46 8.43
N LEU A 56 3.60 2.04 7.33
CA LEU A 56 2.87 3.31 7.38
C LEU A 56 1.52 3.18 8.08
N PHE A 57 0.81 2.07 7.89
CA PHE A 57 -0.53 1.83 8.45
C PHE A 57 -0.50 1.53 9.95
N PHE A 58 0.43 0.69 10.39
CA PHE A 58 0.35 0.10 11.73
C PHE A 58 1.37 0.63 12.74
N ASN A 59 2.26 1.55 12.33
CA ASN A 59 3.21 2.23 13.22
C ASN A 59 2.91 3.74 13.36
N MET A 60 1.64 4.12 13.49
CA MET A 60 1.23 5.52 13.62
C MET A 60 1.27 6.02 15.07
N THR A 61 1.63 7.30 15.21
CA THR A 61 1.59 8.05 16.48
C THR A 61 0.78 9.34 16.31
N ALA A 62 0.47 10.04 17.41
CA ALA A 62 -0.28 11.29 17.36
C ALA A 62 0.38 12.35 16.47
N ASP A 63 1.71 12.35 16.39
CA ASP A 63 2.51 13.30 15.62
C ASP A 63 2.65 12.88 14.15
N THR A 64 2.67 11.58 13.86
CA THR A 64 2.97 11.04 12.52
C THR A 64 1.73 10.69 11.71
N VAL A 65 0.57 10.51 12.36
CA VAL A 65 -0.67 10.07 11.71
C VAL A 65 -1.08 10.94 10.52
N GLY A 66 -0.89 12.26 10.60
CA GLY A 66 -1.22 13.17 9.50
C GLY A 66 -0.30 13.01 8.27
N LEU A 67 0.99 12.71 8.50
CA LEU A 67 1.94 12.42 7.43
C LEU A 67 1.65 11.06 6.81
N SER A 68 1.49 10.02 7.64
CA SER A 68 1.14 8.67 7.18
C SER A 68 -0.13 8.69 6.33
N ALA A 69 -1.18 9.40 6.79
CA ALA A 69 -2.42 9.54 6.04
C ALA A 69 -2.20 10.11 4.62
N ARG A 70 -1.40 11.18 4.53
CA ARG A 70 -1.11 11.85 3.26
C ARG A 70 -0.33 10.95 2.30
N VAL A 71 0.68 10.25 2.81
CA VAL A 71 1.50 9.33 2.01
C VAL A 71 0.66 8.16 1.50
N LEU A 72 -0.14 7.56 2.39
CA LEU A 72 -1.02 6.44 2.06
C LEU A 72 -2.06 6.82 1.00
N LEU A 73 -2.70 7.99 1.11
CA LEU A 73 -3.64 8.46 0.11
C LEU A 73 -3.00 8.75 -1.24
N ARG A 74 -1.73 9.15 -1.27
CA ARG A 74 -0.99 9.35 -2.53
C ARG A 74 -0.67 8.02 -3.23
N ARG A 75 -0.51 6.94 -2.47
CA ARG A 75 -0.26 5.58 -2.97
C ARG A 75 -1.55 4.83 -3.31
N ALA A 76 -2.66 5.23 -2.72
CA ALA A 76 -3.94 4.61 -2.95
C ALA A 76 -4.61 5.07 -4.24
N ALA A 77 -5.34 4.16 -4.88
CA ALA A 77 -6.22 4.50 -5.99
C ALA A 77 -7.34 5.44 -5.50
N PRO A 78 -7.83 6.37 -6.34
CA PRO A 78 -8.89 7.30 -5.95
C PRO A 78 -10.16 6.62 -5.42
N THR A 79 -10.48 5.42 -5.93
CA THR A 79 -11.62 4.61 -5.47
C THR A 79 -11.49 4.13 -4.03
N ALA A 80 -10.26 3.98 -3.52
CA ALA A 80 -9.97 3.52 -2.15
C ALA A 80 -9.93 4.67 -1.12
N HIS A 81 -9.88 5.93 -1.58
CA HIS A 81 -9.63 7.08 -0.70
C HIS A 81 -10.67 7.23 0.41
N THR A 82 -11.95 7.01 0.12
CA THR A 82 -13.02 7.15 1.11
C THR A 82 -12.87 6.14 2.25
N LYS A 83 -12.68 4.86 1.91
CA LYS A 83 -12.52 3.78 2.90
C LYS A 83 -11.24 3.97 3.72
N LEU A 84 -10.13 4.31 3.05
CA LEU A 84 -8.85 4.55 3.73
C LEU A 84 -8.91 5.76 4.65
N LYS A 85 -9.51 6.88 4.23
CA LYS A 85 -9.69 8.06 5.10
C LYS A 85 -10.50 7.72 6.34
N ALA A 86 -11.60 6.98 6.19
CA ALA A 86 -12.41 6.56 7.33
C ALA A 86 -11.58 5.73 8.32
N TRP A 87 -10.90 4.69 7.84
CA TRP A 87 -10.04 3.84 8.66
C TRP A 87 -8.93 4.62 9.37
N ILE A 88 -8.22 5.49 8.63
CA ILE A 88 -7.14 6.30 9.20
C ILE A 88 -7.68 7.28 10.26
N ASN A 89 -8.85 7.87 10.03
CA ASN A 89 -9.46 8.78 11.00
C ASN A 89 -9.89 8.05 12.28
N ASP A 90 -10.38 6.82 12.17
CA ASP A 90 -10.74 6.00 13.33
C ASP A 90 -9.48 5.69 14.16
N GLN A 91 -8.40 5.24 13.51
CA GLN A 91 -7.11 5.03 14.18
C GLN A 91 -6.56 6.32 14.80
N ALA A 92 -6.63 7.44 14.07
CA ALA A 92 -6.17 8.74 14.56
C ALA A 92 -6.95 9.21 15.80
N LYS A 93 -8.26 8.95 15.83
CA LYS A 93 -9.12 9.28 16.98
C LYS A 93 -8.69 8.47 18.19
N GLU A 94 -8.48 7.16 18.05
CA GLU A 94 -8.01 6.32 19.15
C GLU A 94 -6.65 6.76 19.69
N ILE A 95 -5.68 7.00 18.80
CA ILE A 95 -4.34 7.49 19.12
C ILE A 95 -4.41 8.80 19.92
N LYS A 96 -5.18 9.79 19.43
CA LYS A 96 -5.25 11.13 20.02
C LYS A 96 -6.03 11.16 21.33
N THR A 97 -7.12 10.41 21.43
CA THR A 97 -7.96 10.40 22.64
C THR A 97 -7.33 9.61 23.78
N LYS A 98 -6.65 8.49 23.49
CA LYS A 98 -6.09 7.61 24.52
C LYS A 98 -4.58 7.79 24.73
N GLY A 99 -3.90 8.55 23.88
CA GLY A 99 -2.44 8.71 23.90
C GLY A 99 -1.69 7.45 23.47
N TYR A 100 -2.36 6.55 22.76
CA TYR A 100 -1.80 5.27 22.36
C TYR A 100 -0.85 5.40 21.17
N LYS A 101 0.09 4.46 21.10
CA LYS A 101 0.95 4.21 19.96
C LYS A 101 0.71 2.79 19.51
N PHE A 102 0.35 2.61 18.24
CA PHE A 102 0.32 1.30 17.63
C PHE A 102 1.73 0.99 17.14
N VAL A 103 2.22 -0.18 17.52
CA VAL A 103 3.50 -0.70 17.05
C VAL A 103 3.24 -2.06 16.44
N PHE A 104 3.69 -2.25 15.22
CA PHE A 104 3.51 -3.49 14.49
C PHE A 104 4.85 -4.06 14.09
N PHE A 105 5.12 -5.26 14.63
CA PHE A 105 6.31 -6.03 14.37
C PHE A 105 6.00 -7.06 13.29
N GLN A 106 6.37 -6.73 12.06
CA GLN A 106 6.24 -7.62 10.91
C GLN A 106 7.09 -8.87 11.11
N SER A 107 6.50 -10.05 10.95
CA SER A 107 7.18 -11.34 11.06
C SER A 107 7.34 -12.03 9.71
N ASP A 108 6.34 -11.93 8.83
CA ASP A 108 6.35 -12.56 7.51
C ASP A 108 5.48 -11.79 6.50
N ILE A 109 5.85 -11.90 5.22
CA ILE A 109 5.13 -11.29 4.10
C ILE A 109 5.22 -12.21 2.89
N TYR A 110 4.07 -12.52 2.31
CA TYR A 110 3.98 -13.29 1.07
C TYR A 110 2.85 -12.79 0.18
N PHE A 111 3.02 -12.96 -1.14
CA PHE A 111 1.97 -12.67 -2.10
C PHE A 111 1.15 -13.93 -2.44
N ASP A 112 -0.15 -13.89 -2.16
CA ASP A 112 -1.10 -14.92 -2.54
C ASP A 112 -1.68 -14.63 -3.93
N ALA A 113 -1.12 -15.28 -4.96
CA ALA A 113 -1.52 -15.06 -6.35
C ALA A 113 -2.99 -15.39 -6.64
N PRO A 114 -3.60 -16.48 -6.12
CA PRO A 114 -5.03 -16.74 -6.26
C PRO A 114 -5.95 -15.59 -5.82
N THR A 115 -5.68 -14.97 -4.66
CA THR A 115 -6.53 -13.89 -4.13
C THR A 115 -6.05 -12.48 -4.51
N GLN A 116 -4.87 -12.39 -5.13
CA GLN A 116 -4.18 -11.14 -5.46
C GLN A 116 -3.99 -10.25 -4.22
N LEU A 117 -3.63 -10.88 -3.10
CA LEU A 117 -3.35 -10.20 -1.83
C LEU A 117 -1.90 -10.39 -1.45
N ALA A 118 -1.23 -9.27 -1.14
CA ALA A 118 0.00 -9.33 -0.39
C ALA A 118 -0.36 -9.39 1.10
N ILE A 119 -0.08 -10.53 1.73
CA ILE A 119 -0.45 -10.81 3.11
C ILE A 119 0.74 -10.52 4.00
N VAL A 120 0.51 -9.70 5.01
CA VAL A 120 1.49 -9.31 6.02
C VAL A 120 1.05 -9.90 7.35
N ARG A 121 1.92 -10.72 7.94
CA ARG A 121 1.77 -11.29 9.28
C ARG A 121 2.68 -10.53 10.24
N GLY A 122 2.20 -10.31 11.46
CA GLY A 122 3.01 -9.72 12.50
C GLY A 122 2.31 -9.64 13.83
N VAL A 123 3.01 -9.09 14.81
CA VAL A 123 2.49 -8.85 16.15
C VAL A 123 2.17 -7.38 16.30
N GLN A 124 0.92 -7.09 16.63
CA GLN A 124 0.45 -5.75 16.96
C GLN A 124 0.45 -5.54 18.47
N GLU A 125 1.13 -4.48 18.89
CA GLU A 125 1.17 -4.01 20.26
C GLU A 125 0.59 -2.60 20.36
N ILE A 126 -0.19 -2.37 21.42
CA ILE A 126 -0.64 -1.03 21.81
C ILE A 126 0.25 -0.57 22.96
N ARG A 127 0.81 0.62 22.86
CA ARG A 127 1.69 1.18 23.90
C ARG A 127 1.19 2.54 24.38
N LEU A 128 1.33 2.78 25.68
CA LEU A 128 1.17 4.10 26.31
C LEU A 128 2.55 4.58 26.78
N GLY A 129 3.16 5.47 26.00
CA GLY A 129 4.56 5.84 26.21
C GLY A 129 5.49 4.66 25.89
N SER A 130 6.25 4.18 26.89
CA SER A 130 7.13 3.00 26.79
C SER A 130 6.49 1.72 27.32
N ARG A 131 5.27 1.79 27.89
CA ARG A 131 4.62 0.64 28.51
C ARG A 131 3.65 -0.03 27.52
N PRO A 132 3.70 -1.37 27.36
CA PRO A 132 2.68 -2.09 26.62
C PRO A 132 1.34 -2.03 27.38
N VAL A 133 0.25 -1.98 26.62
CA VAL A 133 -1.13 -1.96 27.11
C VAL A 133 -1.85 -3.15 26.49
N GLY A 134 -2.19 -4.12 27.33
CA GLY A 134 -2.80 -5.38 26.88
C GLY A 134 -1.77 -6.35 26.31
N ASP A 135 -2.28 -7.52 25.90
CA ASP A 135 -1.46 -8.57 25.33
C ASP A 135 -1.19 -8.30 23.84
N PRO A 136 0.04 -8.54 23.36
CA PRO A 136 0.36 -8.49 21.95
C PRO A 136 -0.52 -9.47 21.17
N LYS A 137 -1.03 -9.03 20.02
CA LYS A 137 -1.90 -9.84 19.16
C LYS A 137 -1.19 -10.17 17.88
N GLU A 138 -1.16 -11.45 17.53
CA GLU A 138 -0.72 -11.85 16.21
C GLU A 138 -1.84 -11.65 15.20
N VAL A 139 -1.59 -10.82 14.18
CA VAL A 139 -2.60 -10.37 13.21
C VAL A 139 -2.13 -10.56 11.78
N LEU A 140 -3.09 -10.76 10.88
CA LEU A 140 -2.86 -10.83 9.44
C LEU A 140 -3.62 -9.70 8.73
N TYR A 141 -2.89 -8.99 7.87
CA TYR A 141 -3.46 -7.96 7.00
C TYR A 141 -3.18 -8.28 5.53
N GLY A 142 -4.23 -8.25 4.70
CA GLY A 142 -4.13 -8.39 3.26
C GLY A 142 -4.17 -7.03 2.57
N PHE A 143 -3.19 -6.77 1.70
CA PHE A 143 -3.13 -5.58 0.86
C PHE A 143 -3.44 -5.95 -0.58
N ARG A 144 -4.41 -5.27 -1.17
CA ARG A 144 -4.77 -5.44 -2.58
C ARG A 144 -4.22 -4.29 -3.40
N TYR A 145 -3.50 -4.59 -4.46
CA TYR A 145 -2.91 -3.60 -5.36
C TYR A 145 -3.53 -3.65 -6.75
N LYS A 146 -3.54 -2.50 -7.41
CA LYS A 146 -3.85 -2.41 -8.84
C LYS A 146 -2.64 -2.96 -9.61
N PRO A 147 -2.79 -4.02 -10.42
CA PRO A 147 -1.65 -4.69 -11.02
C PRO A 147 -0.78 -3.77 -11.89
N GLU A 148 -1.40 -2.85 -12.62
CA GLU A 148 -0.72 -2.02 -13.61
C GLU A 148 0.05 -0.85 -13.01
N THR A 149 -0.37 -0.35 -11.85
CA THR A 149 0.18 0.87 -11.24
C THR A 149 0.83 0.62 -9.87
N GLY A 150 0.55 -0.51 -9.22
CA GLY A 150 0.93 -0.76 -7.83
C GLY A 150 0.18 0.13 -6.83
N GLN A 151 -0.93 0.76 -7.24
CA GLN A 151 -1.73 1.57 -6.34
C GLN A 151 -2.51 0.70 -5.36
N LEU A 152 -2.57 1.10 -4.10
CA LEU A 152 -3.35 0.40 -3.09
C LEU A 152 -4.86 0.55 -3.40
N LEU A 153 -5.54 -0.58 -3.55
CA LEU A 153 -6.98 -0.67 -3.81
C LEU A 153 -7.77 -0.93 -2.53
N ASP A 154 -7.27 -1.80 -1.66
CA ASP A 154 -7.95 -2.15 -0.44
C ASP A 154 -7.01 -2.74 0.62
N ILE A 155 -7.44 -2.67 1.87
CA ILE A 155 -6.85 -3.37 3.01
C ILE A 155 -7.93 -4.24 3.62
N VAL A 156 -7.58 -5.49 3.84
CA VAL A 156 -8.45 -6.53 4.40
C VAL A 156 -7.85 -6.97 5.72
N ASP A 157 -8.59 -6.79 6.80
CA ASP A 157 -8.26 -7.43 8.08
C ASP A 157 -8.63 -8.91 7.96
N LEU A 158 -7.62 -9.78 8.01
CA LEU A 158 -7.79 -11.23 7.93
C LEU A 158 -7.92 -11.86 9.32
N GLY A 159 -7.86 -11.05 10.38
CA GLY A 159 -8.01 -11.47 11.77
C GLY A 159 -6.71 -11.91 12.44
N GLU A 160 -6.87 -12.66 13.53
CA GLU A 160 -5.74 -13.16 14.32
C GLU A 160 -5.14 -14.43 13.70
N SER A 161 -3.81 -14.54 13.70
CA SER A 161 -3.14 -15.80 13.35
C SER A 161 -3.38 -16.78 14.49
N LYS A 162 -4.05 -17.90 14.21
CA LYS A 162 -4.11 -19.01 15.17
C LYS A 162 -2.79 -19.75 15.26
#